data_AF-A0A2K3MI52-F1
#
_entry.id   AF-A0A2K3MI52-F1
#
_cell.length_a   1.000
_cell.length_b   1.000
_cell.length_c   1.000
_cell.angle_alpha   90.00
_cell.angle_beta   90.00
_cell.angle_gamma   90.00
#
_symmetry.space_group_name_H-M   'P 1'
#
loop_
_entity.id
_entity.type
_entity.pdbx_description
1 polymer ?
#
loop_
_entity_poly.entity_id
_entity_poly.type
_entity_poly.pdbx_seq_one_letter_code
_entity_poly.pdbx_strand_id
1 'polypeptide(L)'
;RSHRHYYGGGRKLRSSSDNGSDLVTNLPGQPQVDFKHYAGYVTVNETNGRELFYWFYEAMTKPEEKPLVLWLNGVAVTDLRLFDF
;
A
#
# COMPACT_ATOMS: atom_id res chain seq x y z
N ARG A 1 42.10 16.45 15.58
CA ARG A 1 41.36 16.68 14.31
C ARG A 1 41.35 15.40 13.50
N SER A 2 40.28 14.61 13.61
CA SER A 2 39.93 13.59 12.62
C SER A 2 38.42 13.38 12.76
N HIS A 3 37.67 13.98 11.83
CA HIS A 3 36.23 13.85 11.68
C HIS A 3 35.95 12.51 10.97
N ARG A 4 35.14 11.64 11.57
CA ARG A 4 34.42 10.60 10.82
C ARG A 4 33.02 10.47 11.39
N HIS A 5 32.07 11.07 10.66
CA HIS A 5 30.65 10.83 10.81
C HIS A 5 30.33 9.44 10.28
N TYR A 6 29.70 8.61 11.10
CA TYR A 6 29.00 7.42 10.64
C TYR A 6 27.51 7.70 10.73
N TYR A 7 26.92 8.21 9.64
CA TYR A 7 25.49 8.02 9.40
C TYR A 7 25.32 6.67 8.71
N GLY A 8 25.08 5.64 9.51
CA GLY A 8 24.89 4.26 9.05
C GLY A 8 23.68 3.61 9.69
N GLY A 9 22.60 4.38 9.88
CA GLY A 9 21.30 3.85 10.29
C GLY A 9 20.61 3.21 9.09
N GLY A 10 21.08 2.05 8.66
CA GLY A 10 20.43 1.23 7.65
C GLY A 10 19.08 0.74 8.19
N ARG A 11 18.02 1.53 7.96
CA ARG A 11 16.65 1.03 8.03
C ARG A 11 16.59 -0.13 7.04
N LYS A 12 16.56 -1.34 7.58
CA LYS A 12 16.31 -2.58 6.85
C LYS A 12 15.08 -2.33 5.99
N LEU A 13 15.28 -2.17 4.68
CA LEU A 13 14.17 -2.09 3.72
C LEU A 13 13.37 -3.37 3.97
N ARG A 14 12.19 -3.23 4.57
CA ARG A 14 11.24 -4.34 4.58
C ARG A 14 10.96 -4.55 3.11
N SER A 15 11.49 -5.65 2.58
CA SER A 15 11.06 -6.18 1.29
C SER A 15 9.53 -6.12 1.32
N SER A 16 8.95 -5.28 0.48
CA SER A 16 7.51 -5.13 0.30
C SER A 16 6.86 -6.38 -0.30
N SER A 17 7.60 -7.48 -0.38
CA SER A 17 7.24 -8.74 -0.99
C SER A 17 7.25 -9.90 0.01
N ASP A 18 6.97 -9.64 1.29
CA ASP A 18 6.44 -10.70 2.13
C ASP A 18 4.92 -10.78 1.88
N ASN A 19 4.53 -11.39 0.75
CA ASN A 19 3.13 -11.49 0.34
C ASN A 19 2.23 -12.11 1.44
N GLY A 20 2.81 -12.84 2.39
CA GLY A 20 2.11 -13.38 3.55
C GLY A 20 1.82 -12.38 4.67
N SER A 21 2.58 -11.28 4.79
CA SER A 21 2.39 -10.32 5.89
C SER A 21 1.14 -9.46 5.75
N ASP A 22 0.69 -9.28 4.52
CA ASP A 22 -0.44 -8.41 4.20
C ASP A 22 -1.75 -9.20 4.07
N LEU A 23 -1.71 -10.53 4.20
CA LEU A 23 -2.88 -11.39 4.16
C LEU A 23 -3.82 -11.05 5.32
N VAL A 24 -5.04 -10.65 4.98
CA VAL A 24 -6.10 -10.42 5.96
C VAL A 24 -6.75 -11.75 6.28
N THR A 25 -6.67 -12.16 7.56
CA THR A 25 -7.17 -13.47 8.03
C THR A 25 -8.55 -13.39 8.68
N ASN A 26 -8.91 -12.25 9.25
CA ASN A 26 -10.21 -12.04 9.88
C ASN A 26 -10.55 -10.54 9.95
N LEU A 27 -11.83 -10.21 9.73
CA LEU A 27 -12.35 -8.86 9.93
C LEU A 27 -13.55 -8.86 10.89
N PRO A 28 -13.68 -7.85 11.75
CA PRO A 28 -14.84 -7.72 12.62
C PRO A 28 -16.14 -7.69 11.80
N GLY A 29 -17.05 -8.62 12.09
CA GLY A 29 -18.37 -8.69 11.45
C GLY A 29 -18.38 -9.26 10.02
N GLN A 30 -17.25 -9.74 9.51
CA GLN A 30 -17.21 -10.36 8.19
C GLN A 30 -17.76 -11.80 8.27
N PRO A 31 -18.70 -12.18 7.39
CA PRO A 31 -19.10 -13.58 7.25
C PRO A 31 -17.93 -14.41 6.68
N GLN A 32 -18.01 -15.74 6.77
CA GLN A 32 -17.00 -16.59 6.15
C GLN A 32 -16.93 -16.30 4.64
N VAL A 33 -15.72 -16.13 4.13
CA VAL A 33 -15.44 -15.94 2.70
C VAL A 33 -14.35 -16.92 2.26
N ASP A 34 -14.44 -17.36 1.01
CA ASP A 34 -13.53 -18.36 0.43
C ASP A 34 -12.52 -17.75 -0.56
N PHE A 35 -12.38 -16.41 -0.56
CA PHE A 35 -11.36 -15.70 -1.33
C PHE A 35 -10.27 -15.15 -0.41
N LYS A 36 -9.06 -14.98 -0.94
CA LYS A 36 -7.99 -14.28 -0.25
C LYS A 36 -8.04 -12.79 -0.53
N HIS A 37 -7.73 -12.00 0.47
CA HIS A 37 -7.58 -10.56 0.34
C HIS A 37 -6.43 -10.05 1.19
N TYR A 38 -5.81 -8.98 0.73
CA TYR A 38 -4.57 -8.45 1.26
C TYR A 38 -4.73 -6.95 1.44
N ALA A 39 -4.25 -6.41 2.54
CA ALA A 39 -4.29 -4.98 2.81
C ALA A 39 -2.95 -4.53 3.39
N GLY A 40 -2.41 -3.45 2.84
CA GLY A 40 -1.07 -3.00 3.19
C GLY A 40 -0.74 -1.63 2.63
N TYR A 41 0.54 -1.29 2.68
CA TYR A 41 1.08 -0.04 2.19
C TYR A 41 2.17 -0.28 1.15
N VAL A 42 2.11 0.47 0.06
CA VAL A 42 3.17 0.52 -0.95
C VAL A 42 3.86 1.86 -0.86
N THR A 43 5.16 1.86 -0.61
CA THR A 43 5.96 3.09 -0.62
C THR A 43 6.08 3.62 -2.05
N VAL A 44 5.62 4.85 -2.27
CA VAL A 44 5.64 5.52 -3.58
C VAL A 44 6.65 6.66 -3.67
N ASN A 45 7.16 7.13 -2.53
CA ASN A 45 8.32 8.02 -2.49
C ASN A 45 9.08 7.83 -1.19
N GLU A 46 10.22 7.15 -1.28
CA GLU A 46 11.06 6.85 -0.10
C GLU A 46 11.63 8.11 0.55
N THR A 47 12.10 9.07 -0.25
CA THR A 47 12.73 10.31 0.22
C THR A 47 11.77 11.15 1.06
N ASN A 48 10.51 11.22 0.64
CA ASN A 48 9.45 11.99 1.28
C ASN A 48 8.58 11.13 2.21
N GLY A 49 8.91 9.85 2.39
CA GLY A 49 8.15 8.91 3.22
C GLY A 49 6.68 8.74 2.80
N ARG A 50 6.37 8.84 1.49
CA ARG A 50 4.99 8.70 1.01
C ARG A 50 4.67 7.24 0.73
N GLU A 51 3.53 6.81 1.23
CA GLU A 51 3.00 5.47 1.07
C GLU A 51 1.53 5.53 0.63
N LEU A 52 1.13 4.59 -0.21
CA LEU A 52 -0.27 4.40 -0.60
C LEU A 52 -0.81 3.15 0.07
N PHE A 53 -1.93 3.30 0.76
CA PHE A 53 -2.71 2.17 1.22
C PHE A 53 -3.36 1.46 0.02
N TYR A 54 -3.36 0.13 0.04
CA TYR A 54 -4.10 -0.70 -0.90
C TYR A 54 -4.92 -1.78 -0.18
N TRP A 55 -5.97 -2.23 -0.84
CA TRP A 55 -6.74 -3.41 -0.45
C TRP A 55 -7.07 -4.24 -1.69
N PHE A 56 -6.41 -5.37 -1.82
CA PHE A 56 -6.51 -6.28 -2.96
C PHE A 56 -7.37 -7.50 -2.61
N TYR A 57 -8.22 -7.92 -3.54
CA TYR A 57 -9.07 -9.09 -3.44
C TYR A 57 -8.76 -10.03 -4.61
N GLU A 58 -8.41 -11.27 -4.34
CA GLU A 58 -8.28 -12.30 -5.38
C GLU A 58 -9.65 -12.64 -5.96
N ALA A 59 -9.68 -13.07 -7.22
CA ALA A 59 -10.90 -13.57 -7.81
C ALA A 59 -11.35 -14.86 -7.09
N MET A 60 -12.65 -15.01 -6.86
CA MET A 60 -13.22 -16.19 -6.18
C MET A 60 -12.99 -17.50 -6.93
N THR A 61 -12.77 -17.45 -8.25
CA THR A 61 -12.56 -18.64 -9.09
C THR A 61 -11.32 -18.47 -9.95
N LYS A 62 -10.40 -19.43 -9.84
CA LYS A 62 -9.15 -19.48 -10.61
C LYS A 62 -8.40 -18.14 -10.66
N PRO A 63 -8.02 -17.56 -9.51
CA PRO A 63 -7.41 -16.23 -9.46
C PRO A 63 -6.18 -16.07 -10.34
N GLU A 64 -5.42 -17.15 -10.55
CA GLU A 64 -4.26 -17.22 -11.44
C GLU A 64 -4.58 -17.05 -12.93
N GLU A 65 -5.83 -17.29 -13.35
CA GLU A 65 -6.28 -17.12 -14.74
C GLU A 65 -6.97 -15.76 -14.98
N LYS A 66 -7.23 -14.96 -13.92
CA LYS A 66 -8.01 -13.71 -14.04
C LYS A 66 -7.10 -12.48 -14.19
N PRO A 67 -7.53 -11.46 -14.96
CA PRO A 67 -6.76 -10.22 -15.08
C PRO A 67 -6.79 -9.41 -13.78
N LEU A 68 -5.78 -8.59 -13.58
CA LEU A 68 -5.74 -7.60 -12.50
C LEU A 68 -6.54 -6.35 -12.89
N VAL A 69 -7.41 -5.89 -11.99
CA VAL A 69 -8.15 -4.63 -12.16
C VAL A 69 -7.75 -3.65 -11.05
N LEU A 70 -7.31 -2.46 -11.44
CA LEU A 70 -7.01 -1.38 -10.51
C LEU A 70 -8.19 -0.40 -10.46
N TRP A 71 -8.77 -0.23 -9.27
CA TRP A 71 -9.82 0.75 -9.02
C TRP A 71 -9.25 1.99 -8.33
N LEU A 72 -9.36 3.16 -8.97
CA LEU A 72 -8.96 4.45 -8.43
C LEU A 72 -10.19 5.35 -8.30
N ASN A 73 -10.47 5.81 -7.09
CA ASN A 73 -11.47 6.87 -6.86
C ASN A 73 -10.83 8.24 -7.14
N GLY A 74 -11.64 9.25 -7.49
CA GLY A 74 -11.11 10.60 -7.72
C GLY A 74 -12.08 11.72 -7.37
N VAL A 75 -11.52 12.79 -6.79
CA VAL A 75 -11.79 14.17 -7.24
C VAL A 75 -10.43 14.76 -7.62
N ALA A 76 -10.34 15.41 -8.77
CA ALA A 76 -9.16 16.22 -9.06
C ALA A 76 -9.19 17.42 -8.11
N VAL A 77 -8.20 17.53 -7.22
CA VAL A 77 -7.94 18.80 -6.54
C VAL A 77 -7.35 19.72 -7.60
N THR A 78 -8.21 20.30 -8.42
CA THR A 78 -7.87 21.51 -9.16
C THR A 78 -7.84 22.65 -8.15
N ASP A 79 -6.75 23.39 -8.18
CA ASP A 79 -6.39 24.51 -7.31
C ASP A 79 -7.58 25.31 -6.77
N LEU A 80 -7.74 25.37 -5.44
CA LEU A 80 -8.76 26.18 -4.75
C LEU A 80 -8.35 27.64 -4.55
N ARG A 81 -7.29 28.14 -5.20
CA ARG A 81 -6.88 29.55 -5.11
C ARG A 81 -7.68 30.52 -5.99
N LEU A 82 -9.00 30.37 -6.10
CA LEU A 82 -9.84 31.37 -6.76
C LEU A 82 -11.17 31.70 -6.05
N PHE A 83 -11.33 31.36 -4.77
CA PHE A 83 -12.41 31.92 -3.96
C PHE A 83 -11.89 32.43 -2.61
N ASP A 84 -10.90 33.32 -2.66
CA ASP A 84 -10.81 34.38 -1.66
C ASP A 84 -11.72 35.52 -2.13
N PHE A 85 -12.84 35.74 -1.44
CA PHE A 85 -13.66 36.96 -1.49
C PHE A 85 -13.40 37.79 -0.23
#